data_AF-A0A1G4PVS0-F1
#
_entry.id   AF-A0A1G4PVS0-F1
#
_cell.length_a   1.000
_cell.length_b   1.000
_cell.length_c   1.000
_cell.angle_alpha   90.00
_cell.angle_beta   90.00
_cell.angle_gamma   90.00
#
_symmetry.space_group_name_H-M   'P 1'
#
loop_
_entity.id
_entity.type
_entity.pdbx_description
1 polymer ?
#
loop_
_entity_poly.entity_id
_entity_poly.type
_entity_poly.pdbx_seq_one_letter_code
_entity_poly.pdbx_strand_id
1 'polypeptide(L)'
;MTNRPETENELTFECDVLPELELLNDGNEITLVINHDYYGSDNEHGHDLLASYINSIVEEYMHLSNVILFDSSVKMLDSTHPLNHELLSLKDYADNMYPCSGSLEFYSMECPEGMTALDQASLFRIMIESDKTITI
;
A
#
# COMPACT_ATOMS: atom_id res chain seq x y z
N MET A 1 12.48 -49.73 -48.71
CA MET A 1 12.31 -49.88 -47.25
C MET A 1 13.53 -49.30 -46.57
N THR A 2 13.43 -48.06 -46.10
CA THR A 2 14.24 -47.50 -45.01
C THR A 2 13.43 -46.33 -44.46
N ASN A 3 13.02 -46.50 -43.20
CA ASN A 3 12.08 -45.64 -42.49
C ASN A 3 12.70 -44.26 -42.24
N ARG A 4 11.95 -43.20 -42.55
CA ARG A 4 12.18 -41.86 -42.03
C ARG A 4 11.43 -41.80 -40.69
N PRO A 5 12.07 -41.54 -39.54
CA PRO A 5 11.33 -41.40 -38.30
C PRO A 5 10.62 -40.04 -38.30
N GLU A 6 9.30 -40.09 -38.42
CA GLU A 6 8.39 -39.04 -37.96
C GLU A 6 8.38 -39.07 -36.43
N THR A 7 8.63 -37.92 -35.79
CA THR A 7 7.67 -37.16 -34.99
C THR A 7 8.44 -36.24 -34.06
N GLU A 8 8.26 -34.95 -34.28
CA GLU A 8 8.62 -33.86 -33.40
C GLU A 8 7.91 -34.07 -32.05
N ASN A 9 8.68 -34.20 -30.97
CA ASN A 9 8.15 -33.95 -29.63
C ASN A 9 8.24 -32.43 -29.43
N GLU A 10 7.27 -31.70 -29.98
CA GLU A 10 7.02 -30.34 -29.53
C GLU A 10 6.50 -30.42 -28.10
N LEU A 11 7.36 -30.06 -27.15
CA LEU A 11 6.95 -29.73 -25.79
C LEU A 11 6.01 -28.52 -25.88
N THR A 12 4.71 -28.78 -25.98
CA THR A 12 3.70 -27.75 -25.77
C THR A 12 3.74 -27.38 -24.29
N PHE A 13 4.33 -26.22 -24.00
CA PHE A 13 4.12 -25.57 -22.72
C PHE A 13 2.66 -25.10 -22.71
N GLU A 14 1.79 -25.83 -22.02
CA GLU A 14 0.53 -25.28 -21.57
C GLU A 14 0.88 -24.15 -20.60
N CYS A 15 0.92 -22.93 -21.13
CA CYS A 15 0.91 -21.73 -20.32
C CYS A 15 -0.50 -21.64 -19.76
N ASP A 16 -0.68 -22.02 -18.48
CA ASP A 16 -1.86 -21.63 -17.74
C ASP A 16 -1.86 -20.10 -17.69
N VAL A 17 -2.59 -19.49 -18.63
CA VAL A 17 -2.94 -18.08 -18.57
C VAL A 17 -3.83 -17.95 -17.34
N LEU A 18 -3.21 -17.53 -16.23
CA LEU A 18 -3.95 -17.13 -15.04
C LEU A 18 -5.02 -16.14 -15.52
N PRO A 19 -6.30 -16.35 -15.16
CA PRO A 19 -7.35 -15.41 -15.54
C PRO A 19 -6.89 -14.02 -15.15
N GLU A 20 -7.03 -13.07 -16.08
CA GLU A 20 -6.84 -11.66 -15.78
C GLU A 20 -7.54 -11.39 -14.45
N LEU A 21 -6.82 -10.78 -13.52
CA LEU A 21 -7.35 -10.42 -12.21
C LEU A 21 -8.51 -9.47 -12.51
N GLU A 22 -9.71 -10.02 -12.62
CA GLU A 22 -10.94 -9.23 -12.69
C GLU A 22 -10.89 -8.38 -11.44
N LEU A 23 -10.58 -7.11 -11.59
CA LEU A 23 -10.70 -6.11 -10.54
C LEU A 23 -12.19 -6.03 -10.26
N LEU A 24 -12.64 -6.97 -9.42
CA LEU A 24 -14.02 -7.14 -9.01
C LEU A 24 -14.45 -5.81 -8.41
N ASN A 25 -15.37 -5.16 -9.10
CA ASN A 25 -16.05 -3.92 -8.72
C ASN A 25 -17.07 -4.15 -7.59
N ASP A 26 -16.92 -5.22 -6.82
CA ASP A 26 -17.70 -5.50 -5.62
C ASP A 26 -16.83 -5.14 -4.41
N GLY A 27 -17.06 -3.94 -3.85
CA GLY A 27 -16.80 -3.60 -2.44
C GLY A 27 -15.47 -4.04 -1.83
N ASN A 28 -14.39 -4.07 -2.60
CA ASN A 28 -13.09 -4.53 -2.11
C ASN A 28 -12.49 -3.48 -1.19
N GLU A 29 -12.77 -3.60 0.10
CA GLU A 29 -12.16 -2.81 1.16
C GLU A 29 -10.64 -3.10 1.19
N ILE A 30 -9.86 -2.15 0.69
CA ILE A 30 -8.40 -2.24 0.69
C ILE A 30 -7.88 -1.50 1.93
N THR A 31 -7.02 -2.17 2.69
CA THR A 31 -6.19 -1.55 3.72
C THR A 31 -4.81 -1.25 3.15
N LEU A 32 -4.41 0.02 3.17
CA LEU A 32 -3.07 0.47 2.83
C LEU A 32 -2.24 0.57 4.10
N VAL A 33 -1.08 -0.10 4.13
CA VAL A 33 -0.11 0.00 5.21
C VAL A 33 1.14 0.66 4.67
N ILE A 34 1.53 1.79 5.27
CA ILE A 34 2.78 2.49 4.97
C ILE A 34 3.70 2.29 6.16
N ASN A 35 4.73 1.44 6.01
CA ASN A 35 5.59 1.06 7.13
C ASN A 35 6.86 1.92 7.24
N HIS A 36 7.27 2.55 6.15
CA HIS A 36 8.51 3.27 6.11
C HIS A 36 8.27 4.65 5.54
N ASP A 37 8.91 5.63 6.17
CA ASP A 37 9.44 6.73 5.40
C ASP A 37 10.64 6.14 4.63
N TYR A 38 10.40 5.60 3.43
CA TYR A 38 11.43 5.03 2.56
C TYR A 38 12.57 6.02 2.25
N TYR A 39 12.43 7.28 2.68
CA TYR A 39 13.16 8.44 2.23
C TYR A 39 13.57 9.35 3.37
N GLY A 40 14.03 8.77 4.48
CA GLY A 40 14.73 9.51 5.52
C GLY A 40 15.76 10.47 4.89
N SER A 41 15.35 11.73 4.75
CA SER A 41 16.05 12.93 4.28
C SER A 41 16.81 12.95 2.93
N ASP A 42 17.19 11.82 2.31
CA ASP A 42 18.24 11.83 1.25
C ASP A 42 17.88 11.18 -0.11
N ASN A 43 16.62 10.80 -0.37
CA ASN A 43 16.29 10.09 -1.62
C ASN A 43 15.03 10.64 -2.33
N GLU A 44 15.24 11.75 -3.06
CA GLU A 44 14.25 12.43 -3.91
C GLU A 44 13.53 11.47 -4.86
N HIS A 45 14.27 10.59 -5.53
CA HIS A 45 13.68 9.63 -6.48
C HIS A 45 12.59 8.79 -5.85
N GLY A 46 12.82 8.42 -4.60
CA GLY A 46 11.86 7.60 -3.94
C GLY A 46 10.69 8.41 -3.39
N HIS A 47 10.90 9.63 -2.88
CA HIS A 47 9.77 10.53 -2.57
C HIS A 47 8.82 10.60 -3.77
N ASP A 48 9.36 10.76 -4.99
CA ASP A 48 8.58 10.77 -6.22
C ASP A 48 7.81 9.47 -6.48
N LEU A 49 8.40 8.30 -6.19
CA LEU A 49 7.74 7.01 -6.35
C LEU A 49 6.54 6.85 -5.40
N LEU A 50 6.72 7.20 -4.12
CA LEU A 50 5.64 7.12 -3.14
C LEU A 50 4.55 8.17 -3.42
N ALA A 51 4.94 9.39 -3.78
CA ALA A 51 4.00 10.41 -4.25
C ALA A 51 3.21 9.92 -5.46
N SER A 52 3.88 9.37 -6.48
CA SER A 52 3.22 8.83 -7.67
C SER A 52 2.28 7.68 -7.33
N TYR A 53 2.66 6.81 -6.39
CA TYR A 53 1.81 5.72 -5.93
C TYR A 53 0.55 6.23 -5.22
N ILE A 54 0.70 7.16 -4.28
CA ILE A 54 -0.42 7.79 -3.56
C ILE A 54 -1.33 8.51 -4.55
N ASN A 55 -0.77 9.30 -5.45
CA ASN A 55 -1.53 10.02 -6.48
C ASN A 55 -2.28 9.06 -7.39
N SER A 56 -1.69 7.91 -7.75
CA SER A 56 -2.39 6.90 -8.57
C SER A 56 -3.61 6.32 -7.85
N ILE A 57 -3.53 6.09 -6.53
CA ILE A 57 -4.69 5.64 -5.73
C ILE A 57 -5.81 6.70 -5.78
N VAL A 58 -5.44 7.96 -5.58
CA VAL A 58 -6.36 9.10 -5.56
C VAL A 58 -7.00 9.35 -6.93
N GLU A 59 -6.22 9.30 -8.01
CA GLU A 59 -6.67 9.53 -9.40
C GLU A 59 -7.59 8.42 -9.91
N GLU A 60 -7.34 7.16 -9.52
CA GLU A 60 -8.17 6.01 -9.86
C GLU A 60 -9.42 5.89 -8.96
N TYR A 61 -9.65 6.86 -8.06
CA TYR A 61 -10.77 6.88 -7.10
C TYR A 61 -10.89 5.58 -6.30
N MET A 62 -9.75 4.99 -5.95
CA MET A 62 -9.72 3.78 -5.16
C MET A 62 -10.09 4.11 -3.71
N HIS A 63 -11.28 3.66 -3.29
CA HIS A 63 -11.72 3.80 -1.90
C HIS A 63 -10.91 2.86 -0.99
N LEU A 64 -10.34 3.40 0.09
CA LEU A 64 -9.60 2.66 1.09
C LEU A 64 -10.44 2.51 2.36
N SER A 65 -10.49 1.30 2.92
CA SER A 65 -11.15 1.10 4.22
C SER A 65 -10.26 1.65 5.34
N ASN A 66 -8.95 1.39 5.27
CA ASN A 66 -8.00 1.85 6.27
C ASN A 66 -6.68 2.28 5.63
N VAL A 67 -6.11 3.37 6.13
CA VAL A 67 -4.71 3.76 5.92
C VAL A 67 -3.99 3.65 7.26
N ILE A 68 -2.97 2.82 7.34
CA ILE A 68 -2.19 2.59 8.56
C ILE A 68 -0.79 3.15 8.36
N LEU A 69 -0.36 4.03 9.28
CA LEU A 69 1.00 4.56 9.33
C LEU A 69 1.76 3.89 10.47
N PHE A 70 2.78 3.13 10.12
CA PHE A 70 3.59 2.36 11.05
C PHE A 70 5.07 2.74 10.97
N ASP A 71 5.80 2.52 12.07
CA ASP A 71 7.23 2.84 12.18
C ASP A 71 7.56 4.27 11.70
N SER A 72 8.49 4.45 10.76
CA SER A 72 9.00 5.77 10.38
C SER A 72 8.05 6.56 9.50
N SER A 73 7.00 5.95 8.92
CA SER A 73 6.05 6.65 8.05
C SER A 73 5.25 7.73 8.78
N VAL A 74 5.13 7.65 10.12
CA VAL A 74 4.47 8.70 10.91
C VAL A 74 5.17 10.05 10.78
N LYS A 75 6.46 10.08 10.42
CA LYS A 75 7.22 11.32 10.15
C LYS A 75 6.65 12.14 9.01
N MET A 76 5.99 11.49 8.06
CA MET A 76 5.35 12.16 6.94
C MET A 76 4.14 13.01 7.36
N LEU A 77 3.64 12.84 8.59
CA LEU A 77 2.61 13.70 9.18
C LEU A 77 3.14 15.08 9.57
N ASP A 78 4.45 15.27 9.63
CA ASP A 78 5.06 16.58 9.87
C ASP A 78 4.78 17.52 8.69
N SER A 79 4.29 18.73 8.97
CA SER A 79 3.97 19.73 7.93
C SER A 79 5.15 20.18 7.07
N THR A 80 6.38 19.91 7.51
CA THR A 80 7.62 20.20 6.77
C THR A 80 8.09 19.03 5.91
N HIS A 81 7.46 17.85 6.05
CA HIS A 81 7.81 16.68 5.28
C HIS A 81 7.37 16.85 3.81
N PRO A 82 8.23 16.53 2.81
CA PRO A 82 7.89 16.71 1.40
C PRO A 82 6.60 16.00 0.96
N LEU A 83 6.34 14.81 1.52
CA LEU A 83 5.15 14.00 1.22
C LEU A 83 3.92 14.28 2.09
N ASN A 84 3.95 15.32 2.93
CA ASN A 84 2.84 15.60 3.83
C ASN A 84 1.54 15.85 3.06
N HIS A 85 1.62 16.60 1.95
CA HIS A 85 0.45 16.95 1.16
C HIS A 85 -0.19 15.73 0.51
N GLU A 86 0.60 14.91 -0.17
CA GLU A 86 0.16 13.67 -0.81
C GLU A 86 -0.42 12.72 0.24
N LEU A 87 0.26 12.55 1.37
CA LEU A 87 -0.22 11.68 2.44
C LEU A 87 -1.59 12.14 2.98
N LEU A 88 -1.76 13.45 3.22
CA LEU A 88 -3.02 13.97 3.74
C LEU A 88 -4.16 13.91 2.72
N SER A 89 -3.86 13.87 1.42
CA SER A 89 -4.88 13.68 0.37
C SER A 89 -5.61 12.34 0.51
N LEU A 90 -4.96 11.30 1.08
CA LEU A 90 -5.60 10.01 1.33
C LEU A 90 -6.76 10.09 2.33
N LYS A 91 -6.84 11.13 3.18
CA LYS A 91 -7.94 11.28 4.15
C LYS A 91 -9.30 11.43 3.48
N ASP A 92 -9.34 11.94 2.25
CA ASP A 92 -10.59 12.13 1.51
C ASP A 92 -11.05 10.84 0.80
N TYR A 93 -10.18 9.82 0.74
CA TYR A 93 -10.39 8.55 0.03
C TYR A 93 -10.32 7.34 0.95
N ALA A 94 -10.04 7.55 2.24
CA ALA A 94 -9.98 6.52 3.25
C ALA A 94 -11.07 6.73 4.31
N ASP A 95 -11.79 5.66 4.67
CA ASP A 95 -12.75 5.74 5.79
C ASP A 95 -12.02 6.04 7.10
N ASN A 96 -10.83 5.46 7.28
CA ASN A 96 -10.03 5.62 8.49
C ASN A 96 -8.54 5.79 8.19
N MET A 97 -7.89 6.62 9.01
CA MET A 97 -6.44 6.79 8.99
C MET A 97 -5.87 6.65 10.40
N TYR A 98 -4.99 5.67 10.58
CA TYR A 98 -4.48 5.23 11.87
C TYR A 98 -2.95 5.31 11.94
N PRO A 99 -2.40 6.38 12.53
CA PRO A 99 -1.00 6.36 12.93
C PRO A 99 -0.77 5.47 14.15
N CYS A 100 0.33 4.74 14.15
CA CYS A 100 0.76 3.93 15.28
C CYS A 100 1.17 4.83 16.46
N SER A 101 0.48 4.69 17.59
CA SER A 101 0.73 5.49 18.79
C SER A 101 2.15 5.31 19.33
N GLY A 102 2.68 4.08 19.32
CA GLY A 102 4.05 3.79 19.73
C GLY A 102 5.09 4.42 18.80
N SER A 103 4.80 4.52 17.50
CA SER A 103 5.67 5.19 16.53
C SER A 103 5.63 6.71 16.70
N LEU A 104 4.45 7.29 16.92
CA LEU A 104 4.30 8.71 17.25
C LEU A 104 5.09 9.07 18.52
N GLU A 105 4.98 8.26 19.57
CA GLU A 105 5.75 8.47 20.81
C GLU A 105 7.26 8.39 20.56
N PHE A 106 7.72 7.35 19.85
CA PHE A 106 9.13 7.14 19.55
C PHE A 106 9.75 8.33 18.78
N TYR A 107 9.01 8.89 17.82
CA TYR A 107 9.46 10.05 17.04
C TYR A 107 9.03 11.41 17.62
N SER A 108 8.43 11.43 18.82
CA SER A 108 7.96 12.66 19.49
C SER A 108 7.01 13.50 18.63
N MET A 109 6.07 12.84 17.97
CA MET A 109 5.07 13.46 17.10
C MET A 109 3.69 13.46 17.72
N GLU A 110 2.88 14.44 17.35
CA GLU A 110 1.46 14.50 17.73
C GLU A 110 0.59 13.83 16.66
N CYS A 111 -0.52 13.23 17.09
CA CYS A 111 -1.53 12.72 16.16
C CYS A 111 -2.32 13.91 15.57
N PRO A 112 -2.36 14.08 14.24
CA PRO A 112 -3.14 15.15 13.62
C PRO A 112 -4.64 15.03 13.86
N GLU A 113 -5.34 16.17 13.76
CA GLU A 113 -6.80 16.21 13.86
C GLU A 113 -7.47 15.38 12.75
N GLY A 114 -8.54 14.67 13.10
CA GLY A 114 -9.26 13.80 12.18
C GLY A 114 -8.55 12.47 11.89
N MET A 115 -7.57 12.08 12.70
CA MET A 115 -6.97 10.74 12.71
C MET A 115 -7.14 10.12 14.10
N THR A 116 -7.07 8.79 14.17
CA THR A 116 -7.11 8.07 15.45
C THR A 116 -5.80 7.31 15.64
N ALA A 117 -5.01 7.69 16.64
CA ALA A 117 -3.81 6.93 16.98
C ALA A 117 -4.19 5.59 17.64
N LEU A 118 -3.65 4.49 17.13
CA LEU A 118 -3.90 3.14 17.64
C LEU A 118 -2.60 2.45 18.05
N ASP A 119 -2.69 1.57 19.05
CA ASP A 119 -1.55 0.73 19.42
C ASP A 119 -1.26 -0.36 18.38
N GLN A 120 -0.07 -0.95 18.48
CA GLN A 120 0.42 -1.95 17.53
C GLN A 120 -0.49 -3.18 17.45
N ALA A 121 -1.02 -3.63 18.59
CA ALA A 121 -1.88 -4.82 18.64
C ALA A 121 -3.21 -4.60 17.91
N SER A 122 -3.79 -3.39 18.05
CA SER A 122 -5.01 -2.99 17.37
C SER A 122 -4.78 -2.86 15.87
N LEU A 123 -3.67 -2.27 15.46
CA LEU A 123 -3.29 -2.18 14.04
C LEU A 123 -3.09 -3.56 13.41
N PHE A 124 -2.38 -4.47 14.09
CA PHE A 124 -2.21 -5.84 13.59
C PHE A 124 -3.54 -6.59 13.48
N ARG A 125 -4.48 -6.35 14.40
CA ARG A 125 -5.82 -6.92 14.28
C ARG A 125 -6.53 -6.43 13.02
N ILE A 126 -6.50 -5.11 12.76
CA ILE A 126 -7.08 -4.54 11.53
C ILE A 126 -6.45 -5.17 10.29
N MET A 127 -5.14 -5.31 10.25
CA MET A 127 -4.43 -5.94 9.12
C MET A 127 -4.83 -7.41 8.91
N ILE A 128 -5.03 -8.17 9.99
CA ILE A 128 -5.45 -9.58 9.93
C ILE A 128 -6.91 -9.71 9.47
N GLU A 129 -7.77 -8.79 9.88
CA GLU A 129 -9.20 -8.77 9.54
C GLU A 129 -9.48 -8.14 8.16
N SER A 130 -8.49 -7.49 7.55
CA SER A 130 -8.61 -6.87 6.23
C SER A 130 -8.60 -7.94 5.12
N ASP A 131 -9.59 -7.88 4.23
CA ASP A 131 -9.68 -8.78 3.08
C ASP A 131 -8.48 -8.63 2.14
N LYS A 132 -8.05 -7.38 1.92
CA LYS A 132 -6.91 -7.03 1.07
C LYS A 132 -6.04 -6.02 1.78
N THR A 133 -4.77 -6.36 1.94
CA THR A 133 -3.76 -5.45 2.48
C THR A 133 -2.70 -5.19 1.42
N ILE A 134 -2.46 -3.92 1.11
CA ILE A 134 -1.29 -3.49 0.35
C ILE A 134 -0.31 -2.90 1.35
N THR A 135 0.91 -3.43 1.38
CA THR A 135 1.98 -2.88 2.21
C THR A 135 3.01 -2.25 1.31
N ILE A 136 3.30 -0.99 1.59
CA ILE A 136 4.45 -0.28 1.07
C ILE A 136 5.40 -0.05 2.23
#